data_AF-A0A836F9K8-F1
#
_entry.id   AF-A0A836F9K8-F1
#
_cell.length_a   1.000
_cell.length_b   1.000
_cell.length_c   1.000
_cell.angle_alpha   90.00
_cell.angle_beta   90.00
_cell.angle_gamma   90.00
#
_symmetry.space_group_name_H-M   'P 1'
#
loop_
_entity.id
_entity.type
_entity.pdbx_description
1 polymer ?
#
loop_
_entity_poly.entity_id
_entity_poly.type
_entity_poly.pdbx_seq_one_letter_code
_entity_poly.pdbx_strand_id
1 'polypeptide(L)' 'LFQKMDQRIYIKFCVKNKIKCADAFRMLTVAYGEATLDRSNVYRWYKMFSEGREDVNDEERAGRRMESTNLKNLHSY' A
#
# COMPACT_ATOMS: atom_id res chain seq x y z
N LEU A 1 1.11 -6.60 -6.66
CA LEU A 1 0.06 -6.17 -5.71
C LEU A 1 0.47 -6.50 -4.26
N PHE A 2 0.88 -7.73 -3.95
CA PHE A 2 1.44 -8.10 -2.62
C PHE A 2 2.64 -7.23 -2.18
N GLN A 3 3.62 -7.03 -3.06
CA GLN A 3 4.83 -6.24 -2.78
C GLN A 3 4.58 -4.79 -2.32
N LYS A 4 3.51 -4.13 -2.81
CA LYS A 4 3.19 -2.75 -2.39
C LYS A 4 2.51 -2.71 -1.02
N MET A 5 1.72 -3.72 -0.71
CA MET A 5 1.05 -3.85 0.58
C MET A 5 2.06 -4.10 1.69
N ASP A 6 3.02 -5.00 1.45
CA ASP A 6 4.08 -5.33 2.41
C ASP A 6 4.92 -4.09 2.76
N GLN A 7 5.25 -3.27 1.77
CA GLN A 7 5.94 -2.00 2.00
C GLN A 7 5.11 -1.02 2.84
N ARG A 8 3.79 -0.95 2.64
CA ARG A 8 2.91 -0.09 3.47
C ARG A 8 2.82 -0.60 4.91
N ILE A 9 2.76 -1.92 5.11
CA ILE A 9 2.83 -2.54 6.44
C ILE A 9 4.16 -2.18 7.12
N TYR A 10 5.27 -2.23 6.38
CA TYR A 10 6.58 -1.82 6.87
C TYR A 10 6.63 -0.33 7.26
N ILE A 11 6.05 0.56 6.45
CA ILE A 11 5.94 1.99 6.80
C ILE A 11 5.13 2.17 8.09
N LYS A 12 3.99 1.46 8.22
CA LYS A 12 3.17 1.49 9.44
C LYS A 12 3.97 1.02 10.66
N PHE A 13 4.77 -0.03 10.52
CA PHE A 13 5.69 -0.51 11.56
C PHE A 13 6.71 0.58 11.94
N CYS A 14 7.31 1.27 10.97
CA CYS A 14 8.26 2.34 11.24
C CYS A 14 7.64 3.48 12.04
N VAL A 15 6.43 3.91 11.68
CA VAL A 15 5.69 4.96 12.40
C VAL A 15 5.41 4.56 13.85
N LYS A 16 4.95 3.32 14.09
CA LYS A 16 4.70 2.82 15.45
C LYS A 16 5.97 2.80 16.32
N ASN A 17 7.12 2.54 15.71
CA ASN A 17 8.42 2.55 16.37
C ASN A 17 9.12 3.92 16.39
N LYS A 18 8.42 5.00 15.98
CA LYS A 18 8.97 6.37 15.93
C LYS A 18 10.25 6.52 15.09
N ILE A 19 10.43 5.63 14.11
CA ILE A 19 11.53 5.70 13.12
C ILE A 19 11.24 6.88 12.19
N LYS A 20 12.20 7.77 11.98
CA LYS A 20 12.01 8.94 11.11
C LYS A 20 11.68 8.52 9.68
N CYS A 21 10.82 9.28 9.00
CA CYS A 21 10.40 8.98 7.62
C CYS A 21 11.58 8.82 6.64
N ALA A 22 12.63 9.61 6.79
CA ALA A 22 13.82 9.50 5.94
C ALA A 22 14.58 8.17 6.15
N ASP A 23 14.67 7.71 7.41
CA ASP A 23 15.32 6.44 7.76
C ASP A 23 14.45 5.27 7.29
N ALA A 24 13.14 5.34 7.48
CA ALA A 24 12.18 4.35 6.95
C ALA A 24 12.30 4.20 5.43
N PHE A 25 12.44 5.31 4.69
CA PHE A 25 12.67 5.27 3.24
C PHE A 25 13.99 4.58 2.89
N ARG A 26 15.09 4.89 3.60
CA ARG A 26 16.37 4.22 3.38
C ARG A 26 16.28 2.71 3.63
N MET A 27 15.62 2.31 4.72
CA MET A 27 15.43 0.89 5.04
C MET A 27 14.57 0.16 3.99
N LEU A 28 13.52 0.82 3.49
CA LEU A 28 12.71 0.30 2.38
C LEU A 28 13.53 0.14 1.09
N THR A 29 14.40 1.09 0.77
CA THR A 29 15.29 0.99 -0.40
C THR A 29 16.27 -0.16 -0.27
N VAL A 30 16.79 -0.42 0.94
CA VAL A 30 17.67 -1.58 1.19
C VAL A 30 16.90 -2.89 1.05
N ALA A 31 15.66 -2.97 1.55
CA ALA A 31 14.88 -4.20 1.54
C ALA A 31 14.26 -4.54 0.17
N TYR A 32 13.82 -3.53 -0.59
CA TYR A 32 13.05 -3.72 -1.82
C TYR A 32 13.76 -3.22 -3.09
N GLY A 33 14.89 -2.52 -2.97
CA GLY A 33 15.69 -2.05 -4.10
C GLY A 33 14.89 -1.18 -5.08
N GLU A 34 14.90 -1.55 -6.36
CA GLU A 34 14.16 -0.84 -7.41
C GLU A 34 12.64 -1.00 -7.30
N ALA A 35 12.17 -2.02 -6.57
CA ALA A 35 10.74 -2.23 -6.34
C ALA A 35 10.19 -1.35 -5.20
N THR A 36 11.03 -0.54 -4.55
CA THR A 36 10.59 0.38 -3.49
C THR A 36 9.60 1.41 -4.04
N LEU A 37 8.58 1.73 -3.24
CA LEU A 37 7.69 2.85 -3.51
C LEU A 37 8.50 4.14 -3.68
N ASP A 38 8.07 5.00 -4.60
CA ASP A 38 8.72 6.30 -4.74
C ASP A 38 8.64 7.10 -3.44
N ARG A 39 9.59 8.02 -3.27
CA ARG A 39 9.71 8.84 -2.06
C ARG A 39 8.40 9.54 -1.71
N SER A 40 7.68 10.09 -2.69
CA SER A 40 6.43 10.82 -2.44
C SER A 40 5.34 9.90 -1.90
N ASN A 41 5.21 8.68 -2.43
CA ASN A 41 4.27 7.68 -1.91
C ASN A 41 4.65 7.22 -0.50
N VAL A 42 5.94 6.98 -0.21
CA VAL A 42 6.38 6.62 1.16
C VAL A 42 6.02 7.71 2.16
N TYR A 43 6.28 8.97 1.81
CA TYR A 43 5.97 10.11 2.68
C TYR A 43 4.46 10.28 2.89
N ARG A 44 3.67 10.09 1.83
CA ARG A 44 2.20 10.13 1.90
C ARG A 44 1.66 9.09 2.89
N TRP A 45 2.10 7.84 2.75
CA TRP A 45 1.70 6.75 3.64
C TRP A 45 2.19 6.96 5.07
N TYR A 46 3.43 7.41 5.25
CA TYR A 46 4.00 7.70 6.55
C TYR A 46 3.19 8.78 7.28
N LYS A 47 2.80 9.85 6.58
CA LYS A 47 1.94 10.91 7.13
C LYS A 47 0.58 10.36 7.54
N MET A 48 -0.09 9.62 6.66
CA MET A 48 -1.41 9.02 6.96
C MET A 48 -1.37 8.13 8.21
N PHE A 49 -0.36 7.27 8.34
CA PHE A 49 -0.20 6.43 9.53
C PHE A 49 0.15 7.23 10.78
N SER A 50 0.90 8.33 10.64
CA SER A 50 1.21 9.23 11.76
C SER A 50 -0.02 10.00 12.25
N GLU A 51 -0.98 10.26 11.36
CA GLU A 51 -2.28 10.87 11.66
C GLU A 51 -3.32 9.87 12.21
N GLY A 52 -2.94 8.60 12.40
CA GLY A 52 -3.76 7.58 13.04
C GLY A 52 -4.50 6.64 12.09
N ARG A 53 -4.23 6.71 10.77
CA ARG A 53 -4.75 5.70 9.84
C ARG A 53 -4.23 4.31 10.21
N GLU A 54 -5.10 3.29 10.14
CA GLU A 54 -4.68 1.90 10.35
C GLU A 54 -4.75 1.02 9.10
N ASP A 55 -5.59 1.35 8.13
CA ASP A 55 -5.74 0.58 6.89
C ASP A 55 -4.54 0.79 5.94
N VAL A 56 -4.09 -0.30 5.33
CA VAL A 56 -2.98 -0.36 4.36
C VAL A 56 -3.47 -0.45 2.90
N ASN A 57 -4.75 -0.72 2.67
CA ASN A 57 -5.40 -0.70 1.36
C ASN A 57 -5.55 0.73 0.84
N ASP A 58 -5.59 0.91 -0.47
CA ASP A 58 -5.98 2.22 -1.01
C ASP A 58 -7.44 2.51 -0.66
N GLU A 59 -7.77 3.77 -0.42
CA GLU A 59 -9.17 4.17 -0.21
C GLU A 59 -9.99 3.79 -1.45
N GLU A 60 -11.19 3.27 -1.22
CA GLU A 60 -12.11 2.91 -2.28
C GLU A 60 -12.43 4.20 -3.06
N ARG A 61 -11.87 4.33 -4.27
CA ARG A 61 -12.11 5.50 -5.10
C ARG A 61 -13.58 5.47 -5.50
N ALA A 62 -14.40 6.32 -4.87
CA ALA A 62 -15.85 6.43 -5.08
C ALA A 62 -16.24 6.93 -6.49
N GLY A 63 -15.79 6.25 -7.55
CA GLY A 63 -15.95 6.72 -8.93
C GLY A 63 -15.65 5.70 -10.03
N ARG A 64 -15.44 4.41 -9.75
CA ARG A 64 -15.50 3.38 -10.79
C ARG A 64 -16.40 2.24 -10.38
N ARG A 65 -17.54 2.12 -11.07
CA ARG A 65 -18.41 0.95 -11.07
C ARG A 65 -17.55 -0.25 -11.45
N MET A 66 -17.39 -1.22 -10.55
CA MET A 66 -16.87 -2.53 -10.93
C MET A 66 -18.01 -3.29 -11.61
N GLU A 67 -18.11 -3.16 -12.93
CA GLU A 67 -18.97 -4.03 -13.72
C GLU A 67 -18.27 -5.38 -13.83
N SER A 68 -18.50 -6.25 -12.84
CA SER A 68 -18.14 -7.65 -12.96
C SER A 68 -19.15 -8.32 -13.88
N THR A 69 -18.87 -8.32 -15.17
CA THR A 69 -19.45 -9.24 -16.13
C THR A 69 -19.07 -10.66 -15.71
N ASN A 70 -19.83 -11.26 -14.80
CA ASN A 70 -19.82 -12.70 -14.65
C ASN A 70 -20.53 -13.26 -15.87
N LEU A 71 -19.75 -13.53 -16.92
CA LEU A 71 -20.15 -14.39 -18.02
C LEU A 71 -20.58 -15.73 -17.42
N LYS A 72 -21.87 -15.90 -17.17
CA LYS A 72 -22.50 -17.22 -17.02
C LYS A 72 -22.56 -17.85 -18.40
N ASN A 73 -21.43 -18.36 -18.88
CA ASN A 73 -21.39 -19.25 -20.03
C ASN A 73 -21.30 -20.70 -19.55
N LEU A 74 -22.42 -21.40 -19.75
CA LEU A 74 -22.50 -22.73 -20.35
C LEU A 74 -21.66 -23.86 -19.70
N HIS A 75 -22.34 -24.72 -18.94
CA HIS A 75 -22.22 -26.16 -19.17
C HIS A 75 -23.58 -26.82 -18.96
N SER A 76 -24.28 -27.01 -20.07
CA SER A 76 -25.27 -28.07 -20.23
C SER A 76 -24.55 -29.41 -20.28
N TYR A 77 -24.93 -30.32 -19.41
CA TYR A 77 -24.94 -31.77 -19.66
C TYR A 77 -26.17 -32.35 -18.96
#